data_AF-N9Q5T7-F1
#
_entry.id   AF-N9Q5T7-F1
#
_cell.length_a   1.000
_cell.length_b   1.000
_cell.length_c   1.000
_cell.angle_alpha   90.00
_cell.angle_beta   90.00
_cell.angle_gamma   90.00
#
_symmetry.space_group_name_H-M   'P 1'
#
loop_
_entity.id
_entity.type
_entity.pdbx_description
1 polymer ?
#
loop_
_entity_poly.entity_id
_entity_poly.type
_entity_poly.pdbx_seq_one_letter_code
_entity_poly.pdbx_strand_id
1 'polypeptide(L)'
;MVGNTDNNNDVKNWAEGLMHEKESIHFLSLQPQPLESGTFPQEVVPATLANLFHFLARNEEGQCEEVLYPVIQQLFSAYPLAQQKLAEQTLKMVSIRGLDSISSQLLNISDFLDKQARDWVIQQALRIMFYRQWSDEKVRCTLKYLSDALSVDSQQMKTIIEDIHAD
;
A
#
# COMPACT_ATOMS: atom_id res chain seq x y z
N MET A 1 -3.35 -21.34 -25.55
CA MET A 1 -2.83 -20.08 -25.01
C MET A 1 -4.02 -19.16 -24.78
N VAL A 2 -4.63 -19.25 -23.61
CA VAL A 2 -5.76 -18.40 -23.21
C VAL A 2 -5.45 -17.98 -21.78
N GLY A 3 -5.36 -16.68 -21.54
CA GLY A 3 -5.04 -16.15 -20.21
C GLY A 3 -4.34 -14.80 -20.33
N ASN A 4 -5.13 -13.72 -20.29
CA ASN A 4 -4.73 -12.40 -19.76
C ASN A 4 -5.79 -11.31 -19.96
N THR A 5 -6.92 -11.60 -20.59
CA THR A 5 -7.98 -10.60 -20.83
C THR A 5 -8.86 -10.31 -19.60
N ASP A 6 -9.06 -11.28 -18.70
CA ASP A 6 -9.95 -11.11 -17.54
C ASP A 6 -9.35 -10.19 -16.46
N ASN A 7 -8.09 -10.41 -16.06
CA ASN A 7 -7.45 -9.56 -15.04
C ASN A 7 -7.37 -8.08 -15.44
N ASN A 8 -7.21 -7.77 -16.72
CA ASN A 8 -7.08 -6.39 -17.17
C ASN A 8 -8.43 -5.65 -17.19
N ASN A 9 -9.52 -6.38 -17.47
CA ASN A 9 -10.87 -5.84 -17.38
C ASN A 9 -11.30 -5.65 -15.93
N ASP A 10 -10.95 -6.56 -15.03
CA ASP A 10 -11.27 -6.44 -13.60
C ASP A 10 -10.57 -5.24 -12.97
N VAL A 11 -9.27 -5.07 -13.23
CA VAL A 11 -8.48 -3.93 -12.76
C VAL A 11 -9.00 -2.59 -13.34
N LYS A 12 -9.48 -2.60 -14.59
CA LYS A 12 -10.10 -1.43 -15.22
C LYS A 12 -11.41 -1.05 -14.52
N ASN A 13 -12.28 -2.02 -14.27
CA ASN A 13 -13.56 -1.78 -13.60
C ASN A 13 -13.39 -1.26 -12.16
N TRP A 14 -12.34 -1.68 -11.46
CA TRP A 14 -12.00 -1.16 -10.13
C TRP A 14 -11.62 0.32 -10.15
N ALA A 15 -10.71 0.69 -11.04
CA ALA A 15 -10.25 2.08 -11.16
C ALA A 15 -11.38 3.03 -11.54
N GLU A 16 -12.30 2.60 -12.41
CA GLU A 16 -13.47 3.40 -12.79
C GLU A 16 -14.42 3.65 -11.59
N GLY A 17 -14.57 2.68 -10.70
CA GLY A 17 -15.38 2.84 -9.47
C GLY A 17 -14.80 3.85 -8.46
N LEU A 18 -13.49 4.11 -8.53
CA LEU A 18 -12.75 4.96 -7.59
C LEU A 18 -12.74 6.45 -7.98
N MET A 19 -13.19 6.78 -9.19
CA MET A 19 -12.99 8.10 -9.80
C MET A 19 -14.24 8.98 -9.79
N HIS A 20 -15.33 8.51 -9.19
CA HIS A 20 -16.60 9.22 -9.09
C HIS A 20 -16.78 9.95 -7.75
N GLU A 21 -15.77 10.67 -7.26
CA GLU A 21 -15.95 11.59 -6.14
C GLU A 21 -15.29 12.95 -6.35
N LYS A 22 -16.10 14.00 -6.15
CA LYS A 22 -15.78 15.42 -6.32
C LYS A 22 -14.93 15.92 -5.16
N GLU A 23 -13.93 16.74 -5.52
CA GLU A 23 -13.25 17.79 -4.73
C GLU A 23 -13.70 17.93 -3.25
N SER A 24 -13.16 17.09 -2.38
CA SER A 24 -13.02 17.40 -0.96
C SER A 24 -11.54 17.52 -0.65
N ILE A 25 -11.14 18.57 0.08
CA ILE A 25 -9.80 18.66 0.68
C ILE A 25 -9.74 17.55 1.73
N HIS A 26 -9.36 16.34 1.30
CA HIS A 26 -9.29 15.17 2.15
C HIS A 26 -8.04 15.25 3.02
N PHE A 27 -8.23 15.41 4.33
CA PHE A 27 -7.19 15.04 5.29
C PHE A 27 -6.94 13.54 5.13
N LEU A 28 -5.74 13.15 4.71
CA LEU A 28 -5.35 11.75 4.66
C LEU A 28 -5.21 11.23 6.10
N SER A 29 -6.20 10.48 6.55
CA SER A 29 -6.13 9.71 7.78
C SER A 29 -5.75 8.28 7.44
N LEU A 30 -4.63 7.81 7.99
CA LEU A 30 -4.23 6.42 7.86
C LEU A 30 -4.27 5.76 9.24
N GLN A 31 -4.88 4.58 9.30
CA GLN A 31 -5.06 3.85 10.55
C GLN A 31 -3.92 2.85 10.74
N PRO A 32 -3.29 2.77 11.93
CA PRO A 32 -2.30 1.74 12.20
C PRO A 32 -2.97 0.36 12.27
N GLN A 33 -2.34 -0.67 11.71
CA GLN A 33 -2.71 -2.06 11.93
C GLN A 33 -1.69 -2.71 12.88
N PRO A 34 -2.07 -3.12 14.09
CA PRO A 34 -1.19 -3.90 14.94
C PRO A 34 -0.93 -5.25 14.27
N LEU A 35 0.35 -5.56 14.03
CA LEU A 35 0.76 -6.91 13.64
C LEU A 35 1.14 -7.67 14.92
N GLU A 36 0.52 -8.82 15.16
CA GLU A 36 0.83 -9.60 16.36
C GLU A 36 2.31 -10.02 16.36
N SER A 37 3.04 -9.57 17.38
CA SER A 37 4.51 -9.58 17.45
C SER A 37 5.15 -10.95 17.70
N GLY A 38 4.36 -12.03 17.66
CA GLY A 38 4.81 -13.39 17.95
C GLY A 38 5.23 -14.22 16.74
N THR A 39 4.90 -13.78 15.52
CA THR A 39 4.75 -14.75 14.41
C THR A 39 5.78 -14.57 13.27
N PHE A 40 6.48 -13.44 13.18
CA PHE A 40 7.28 -13.07 11.98
C PHE A 40 8.68 -12.55 12.31
N PRO A 41 9.65 -12.62 11.38
CA PRO A 41 10.97 -12.02 11.58
C PRO A 41 10.79 -10.53 11.87
N GLN A 42 11.12 -10.11 13.10
CA GLN A 42 10.67 -8.84 13.68
C GLN A 42 11.06 -7.58 12.88
N GLU A 43 11.99 -7.70 11.93
CA GLU A 43 12.51 -6.58 11.14
C GLU A 43 12.04 -6.61 9.68
N VAL A 44 11.76 -7.80 9.14
CA VAL A 44 11.56 -7.98 7.69
C VAL A 44 10.21 -7.44 7.23
N VAL A 45 9.14 -7.71 8.00
CA VAL A 45 7.80 -7.21 7.71
C VAL A 45 7.73 -5.68 7.78
N PRO A 46 8.08 -5.03 8.91
CA PRO A 46 8.00 -3.57 9.00
C PRO A 46 8.92 -2.86 8.00
N ALA A 47 10.12 -3.39 7.71
CA ALA A 47 10.98 -2.81 6.68
C ALA A 47 10.35 -2.89 5.28
N THR A 48 9.73 -4.02 4.93
CA THR A 48 9.09 -4.20 3.63
C THR A 48 7.89 -3.27 3.47
N LEU A 49 7.05 -3.16 4.50
CA LEU A 49 5.92 -2.22 4.52
C LEU A 49 6.39 -0.77 4.45
N ALA A 50 7.46 -0.40 5.18
CA ALA A 50 8.02 0.95 5.12
C ALA A 50 8.56 1.27 3.72
N ASN A 51 9.22 0.32 3.04
CA ASN A 51 9.66 0.50 1.65
C ASN A 51 8.47 0.71 0.69
N LEU A 52 7.37 -0.03 0.88
CA LEU A 52 6.16 0.15 0.09
C LEU A 52 5.58 1.56 0.30
N PHE A 53 5.31 1.95 1.54
CA PHE A 53 4.71 3.25 1.80
C PHE A 53 5.63 4.42 1.43
N HIS A 54 6.95 4.23 1.54
CA HIS A 54 7.92 5.18 1.01
C HIS A 54 7.81 5.32 -0.51
N PHE A 55 7.75 4.22 -1.26
CA PHE A 55 7.54 4.25 -2.70
C PHE A 55 6.25 5.00 -3.08
N LEU A 56 5.17 4.78 -2.34
CA LEU A 56 3.89 5.44 -2.58
C LEU A 56 3.91 6.92 -2.22
N ALA A 57 4.68 7.32 -1.22
CA ALA A 57 4.73 8.69 -0.70
C ALA A 57 5.89 9.55 -1.24
N ARG A 58 6.85 8.98 -1.96
CA ARG A 58 8.04 9.72 -2.39
C ARG A 58 7.80 10.64 -3.59
N ASN A 59 8.54 11.74 -3.63
CA ASN A 59 8.63 12.66 -4.75
C ASN A 59 9.58 12.13 -5.86
N GLU A 60 9.80 12.93 -6.89
CA GLU A 60 10.68 12.60 -8.03
C GLU A 60 12.16 12.44 -7.64
N GLU A 61 12.57 13.09 -6.55
CA GLU A 61 13.92 13.00 -5.99
C GLU A 61 14.11 11.74 -5.14
N GLY A 62 13.05 10.94 -4.95
CA GLY A 62 13.06 9.72 -4.17
C GLY A 62 12.97 9.94 -2.65
N GLN A 63 12.64 11.15 -2.21
CA GLN A 63 12.42 11.50 -0.80
C GLN A 63 10.94 11.36 -0.44
N CYS A 64 10.62 10.93 0.78
CA CYS A 64 9.24 10.96 1.27
C CYS A 64 8.74 12.40 1.27
N GLU A 65 7.56 12.67 0.68
CA GLU A 65 6.99 14.01 0.72
C GLU A 65 6.71 14.43 2.16
N GLU A 66 7.10 15.66 2.53
CA GLU A 66 7.01 16.17 3.91
C GLU A 66 5.59 16.10 4.47
N VAL A 67 4.58 16.35 3.62
CA VAL A 67 3.16 16.31 3.99
C VAL A 67 2.70 14.89 4.31
N LEU A 68 3.25 13.88 3.63
CA LEU A 68 2.88 12.49 3.81
C LEU A 68 3.69 11.80 4.91
N TYR A 69 4.92 12.24 5.15
CA TYR A 69 5.82 11.67 6.15
C TYR A 69 5.17 11.38 7.51
N PRO A 70 4.52 12.35 8.21
CA PRO A 70 3.94 12.09 9.52
C PRO A 70 2.78 11.10 9.46
N VAL A 71 2.03 11.10 8.35
CA VAL A 71 0.89 10.20 8.15
C VAL A 71 1.37 8.77 7.90
N ILE A 72 2.41 8.58 7.10
CA ILE A 72 3.03 7.27 6.90
C ILE A 72 3.67 6.76 8.18
N GLN A 73 4.31 7.63 8.96
CA GLN A 73 4.89 7.25 10.25
C GLN A 73 3.82 6.74 11.23
N GLN A 74 2.61 7.33 11.20
CA GLN A 74 1.49 6.93 12.04
C GLN A 74 1.03 5.48 11.80
N LEU A 75 1.17 4.95 10.58
CA LEU A 75 0.86 3.54 10.25
C LEU A 75 1.60 2.55 11.16
N PHE A 76 2.79 2.93 11.62
CA PHE A 76 3.67 2.08 12.44
C PHE A 76 3.55 2.36 13.94
N SER A 77 2.70 3.30 14.37
CA SER A 77 2.60 3.73 15.77
C SER A 77 2.23 2.62 16.76
N ALA A 78 1.54 1.58 16.29
CA ALA A 78 1.19 0.40 17.08
C ALA A 78 2.32 -0.66 17.18
N TYR A 79 3.42 -0.48 16.44
CA TYR A 79 4.51 -1.45 16.37
C TYR A 79 5.49 -1.25 17.54
N PRO A 80 6.28 -2.26 17.95
CA PRO A 80 7.39 -2.06 18.87
C PRO A 80 8.34 -0.93 18.46
N LEU A 81 8.88 -0.21 19.45
CA LEU A 81 9.71 0.99 19.23
C LEU A 81 10.88 0.77 18.25
N ALA A 82 11.52 -0.40 18.28
CA ALA A 82 12.62 -0.73 17.37
C ALA A 82 12.15 -0.75 15.89
N GLN A 83 10.96 -1.27 15.63
CA GLN A 83 10.37 -1.34 14.29
C GLN A 83 9.88 0.03 13.82
N GLN A 84 9.35 0.85 14.73
CA GLN A 84 9.02 2.25 14.43
C GLN A 84 10.25 3.02 13.96
N LYS A 85 11.38 2.87 14.67
CA LYS A 85 12.66 3.51 14.28
C LYS A 85 13.18 3.00 12.94
N LEU A 86 13.01 1.72 12.64
CA LEU A 86 13.37 1.14 11.35
C LEU A 86 12.54 1.74 10.21
N ALA A 87 11.23 1.86 10.40
CA ALA A 87 10.34 2.53 9.44
C ALA A 87 10.72 4.01 9.27
N GLU A 88 10.93 4.72 10.38
CA GLU A 88 11.36 6.13 10.37
C GLU A 88 12.66 6.34 9.58
N GLN A 89 13.68 5.51 9.82
CA GLN A 89 14.94 5.54 9.08
C GLN A 89 14.72 5.29 7.59
N THR A 90 13.86 4.33 7.24
CA THR A 90 13.52 4.03 5.85
C THR A 90 12.88 5.24 5.16
N LEU A 91 11.93 5.91 5.82
CA LEU A 91 11.22 7.06 5.27
C LEU A 91 12.12 8.30 5.08
N LYS A 92 13.15 8.46 5.93
CA LYS A 92 14.12 9.57 5.83
C LYS A 92 15.17 9.38 4.73
N MET A 93 15.35 8.16 4.23
CA MET A 93 16.32 7.88 3.19
C MET A 93 15.78 8.28 1.80
N VAL A 94 16.69 8.67 0.91
CA VAL A 94 16.41 8.73 -0.53
C VAL A 94 16.34 7.31 -1.07
N SER A 95 15.26 6.97 -1.77
CA SER A 95 15.08 5.65 -2.36
C SER A 95 14.63 5.76 -3.81
N ILE A 96 15.34 5.06 -4.68
CA ILE A 96 14.98 4.84 -6.08
C ILE A 96 14.41 3.44 -6.32
N ARG A 97 14.13 2.68 -5.25
CA ARG A 97 13.64 1.29 -5.36
C ARG A 97 12.37 1.23 -6.20
N GLY A 98 12.34 0.37 -7.21
CA GLY A 98 11.19 0.17 -8.09
C GLY A 98 10.12 -0.72 -7.45
N LEU A 99 8.89 -0.63 -7.98
CA LEU A 99 7.77 -1.42 -7.50
C LEU A 99 7.99 -2.94 -7.68
N ASP A 100 8.68 -3.38 -8.73
CA ASP A 100 9.02 -4.80 -8.95
C ASP A 100 9.79 -5.40 -7.77
N SER A 101 10.78 -4.65 -7.27
CA SER A 101 11.60 -5.07 -6.14
C SER A 101 10.79 -5.13 -4.85
N ILE A 102 9.92 -4.13 -4.62
CA ILE A 102 9.06 -4.07 -3.44
C ILE A 102 8.01 -5.18 -3.49
N SER A 103 7.39 -5.42 -4.64
CA SER A 103 6.43 -6.50 -4.86
C SER A 103 7.06 -7.87 -4.59
N SER A 104 8.30 -8.10 -5.02
CA SER A 104 9.04 -9.33 -4.70
C SER A 104 9.28 -9.47 -3.18
N GLN A 105 9.56 -8.38 -2.47
CA GLN A 105 9.70 -8.40 -1.01
C GLN A 105 8.37 -8.66 -0.32
N LEU A 106 7.27 -8.05 -0.81
CA LEU A 106 5.91 -8.27 -0.31
C LEU A 106 5.49 -9.73 -0.47
N LEU A 107 5.78 -10.34 -1.62
CA LEU A 107 5.51 -11.76 -1.86
C LEU A 107 6.19 -12.64 -0.81
N ASN A 108 7.46 -12.37 -0.51
CA ASN A 108 8.24 -13.14 0.49
C ASN A 108 7.71 -12.99 1.92
N ILE A 109 6.94 -11.94 2.21
CA ILE A 109 6.29 -11.75 3.52
C ILE A 109 4.79 -12.01 3.48
N SER A 110 4.22 -12.42 2.35
CA SER A 110 2.77 -12.53 2.20
C SER A 110 2.16 -13.59 3.11
N ASP A 111 2.86 -14.71 3.32
CA ASP A 111 2.48 -15.76 4.29
C ASP A 111 2.54 -15.28 5.75
N PHE A 112 3.24 -14.15 5.98
CA PHE A 112 3.32 -13.48 7.26
C PHE A 112 2.25 -12.41 7.45
N LEU A 113 1.36 -12.23 6.50
CA LEU A 113 0.27 -11.27 6.60
C LEU A 113 -1.04 -12.05 6.54
N ASP A 114 -1.80 -12.00 7.63
CA ASP A 114 -3.15 -12.54 7.60
C ASP A 114 -4.04 -11.77 6.60
N LYS A 115 -5.26 -12.25 6.38
CA LYS A 115 -6.18 -11.60 5.44
C LYS A 115 -6.40 -10.12 5.78
N GLN A 116 -6.59 -9.80 7.05
CA GLN A 116 -6.87 -8.44 7.50
C GLN A 116 -5.68 -7.51 7.26
N ALA A 117 -4.45 -7.97 7.54
CA ALA A 117 -3.24 -7.21 7.30
C ALA A 117 -3.02 -6.96 5.81
N ARG A 118 -3.30 -7.95 4.95
CA ARG A 118 -3.21 -7.78 3.49
C ARG A 118 -4.24 -6.78 2.96
N ASP A 119 -5.48 -6.88 3.40
CA ASP A 119 -6.56 -5.94 3.06
C ASP A 119 -6.16 -4.52 3.47
N TRP A 120 -5.66 -4.38 4.70
CA TRP A 120 -5.17 -3.12 5.23
C TRP A 120 -4.04 -2.52 4.38
N VAL A 121 -3.05 -3.30 3.95
CA VAL A 121 -1.96 -2.80 3.09
C VAL A 121 -2.51 -2.21 1.79
N ILE A 122 -3.44 -2.91 1.13
CA ILE A 122 -4.09 -2.41 -0.09
C ILE A 122 -4.88 -1.13 0.19
N GLN A 123 -5.67 -1.11 1.27
CA GLN A 123 -6.47 0.06 1.65
C GLN A 123 -5.60 1.31 1.87
N GLN A 124 -4.52 1.19 2.63
CA GLN A 124 -3.63 2.33 2.88
C GLN A 124 -2.92 2.75 1.59
N ALA A 125 -2.54 1.80 0.73
CA ALA A 125 -1.93 2.11 -0.55
C ALA A 125 -2.88 2.91 -1.46
N LEU A 126 -4.14 2.50 -1.57
CA LEU A 126 -5.18 3.21 -2.33
C LEU A 126 -5.39 4.63 -1.80
N ARG A 127 -5.54 4.80 -0.48
CA ARG A 127 -5.70 6.12 0.15
C ARG A 127 -4.54 7.06 -0.18
N ILE A 128 -3.30 6.57 -0.15
CA ILE A 128 -2.12 7.37 -0.52
C ILE A 128 -2.14 7.73 -2.01
N MET A 129 -2.44 6.76 -2.88
CA MET A 129 -2.47 7.00 -4.33
C MET A 129 -3.54 8.03 -4.74
N PHE A 130 -4.73 8.00 -4.11
CA PHE A 130 -5.78 9.00 -4.37
C PHE A 130 -5.45 10.36 -3.81
N TYR A 131 -4.91 10.43 -2.60
CA TYR A 131 -4.45 11.70 -2.03
C TYR A 131 -3.42 12.37 -2.95
N ARG A 132 -2.51 11.57 -3.53
CA ARG A 132 -1.51 12.03 -4.51
C ARG A 132 -2.05 12.21 -5.93
N GLN A 133 -3.34 11.97 -6.15
CA GLN A 133 -4.00 12.11 -7.46
C GLN A 133 -3.26 11.34 -8.57
N TRP A 134 -2.81 10.12 -8.28
CA TRP A 134 -2.16 9.29 -9.28
C TRP A 134 -3.11 8.98 -10.45
N SER A 135 -2.57 8.93 -11.67
CA SER A 135 -3.36 8.58 -12.85
C SER A 135 -3.88 7.13 -12.77
N ASP A 136 -5.02 6.88 -13.42
CA ASP A 136 -5.66 5.56 -13.48
C ASP A 136 -4.71 4.46 -13.94
N GLU A 137 -3.84 4.77 -14.91
CA GLU A 137 -2.84 3.82 -15.39
C GLU A 137 -1.85 3.45 -14.28
N LYS A 138 -1.37 4.44 -13.52
CA LYS A 138 -0.40 4.23 -12.45
C LYS A 138 -1.02 3.49 -11.26
N VAL A 139 -2.26 3.82 -10.90
CA VAL A 139 -3.03 3.11 -9.88
C VAL A 139 -3.23 1.66 -10.27
N ARG A 140 -3.73 1.38 -11.48
CA ARG A 140 -3.98 0.02 -11.98
C ARG A 140 -2.71 -0.82 -12.04
N CYS A 141 -1.64 -0.24 -12.57
CA CYS A 141 -0.34 -0.91 -12.60
C CYS A 141 0.09 -1.27 -11.18
N THR A 142 0.01 -0.33 -10.24
CA THR A 142 0.43 -0.56 -8.86
C THR A 142 -0.42 -1.63 -8.17
N LEU A 143 -1.74 -1.54 -8.29
CA LEU A 143 -2.66 -2.51 -7.70
C LEU A 143 -2.43 -3.91 -8.22
N LYS A 144 -2.08 -4.09 -9.50
CA LYS A 144 -1.73 -5.40 -10.04
C LYS A 144 -0.53 -6.02 -9.32
N TYR A 145 0.54 -5.26 -9.11
CA TYR A 145 1.71 -5.75 -8.37
C TYR A 145 1.40 -6.08 -6.92
N LEU A 146 0.52 -5.31 -6.29
CA LEU A 146 0.13 -5.54 -4.90
C LEU A 146 -0.82 -6.73 -4.77
N SER A 147 -1.80 -6.87 -5.67
CA SER A 147 -2.73 -8.01 -5.68
C SER A 147 -1.99 -9.31 -5.91
N ASP A 148 -1.05 -9.33 -6.86
CA ASP A 148 -0.24 -10.51 -7.17
C ASP A 148 0.68 -10.86 -5.99
N ALA A 149 1.34 -9.87 -5.37
CA ALA A 149 2.24 -10.12 -4.24
C ALA A 149 1.52 -10.54 -2.95
N LEU A 150 0.35 -9.98 -2.68
CA LEU A 150 -0.42 -10.26 -1.47
C LEU A 150 -1.46 -11.37 -1.66
N SER A 151 -1.57 -11.95 -2.86
CA SER A 151 -2.60 -12.96 -3.19
C SER A 151 -4.02 -12.47 -2.87
N VAL A 152 -4.31 -11.23 -3.24
CA VAL A 152 -5.65 -10.62 -3.11
C VAL A 152 -6.40 -10.85 -4.41
N ASP A 153 -7.52 -11.55 -4.34
CA ASP A 153 -8.33 -11.85 -5.53
C ASP A 153 -9.25 -10.68 -5.93
N SER A 154 -9.92 -10.86 -7.07
CA SER A 154 -10.78 -9.82 -7.66
C SER A 154 -12.02 -9.49 -6.85
N GLN A 155 -12.55 -10.44 -6.08
CA GLN A 155 -13.71 -10.23 -5.23
C GLN A 155 -13.30 -9.47 -3.97
N GLN A 156 -12.19 -9.89 -3.35
CA GLN A 156 -11.61 -9.23 -2.18
C GLN A 156 -11.20 -7.78 -2.50
N MET A 157 -10.60 -7.53 -3.66
CA MET A 157 -10.26 -6.17 -4.11
C MET A 157 -11.50 -5.26 -4.23
N LYS A 158 -12.63 -5.79 -4.75
CA LYS A 158 -13.88 -5.02 -4.83
C LYS A 158 -14.38 -4.64 -3.44
N THR A 159 -14.39 -5.59 -2.50
CA THR A 159 -14.78 -5.33 -1.11
C THR A 159 -13.88 -4.27 -0.47
N ILE A 160 -12.56 -4.37 -0.65
CA ILE A 160 -11.60 -3.36 -0.16
C ILE A 160 -11.93 -1.96 -0.69
N ILE A 161 -12.24 -1.84 -1.98
CA ILE A 161 -12.57 -0.57 -2.62
C ILE A 161 -13.89 -0.01 -2.11
N GLU A 162 -14.91 -0.85 -1.97
CA GLU A 162 -16.22 -0.47 -1.42
C GLU A 162 -16.09 0.03 0.03
N ASP A 163 -15.26 -0.61 0.85
CA ASP A 163 -15.00 -0.21 2.23
C ASP A 163 -14.32 1.17 2.32
N ILE A 164 -13.47 1.53 1.36
CA ILE A 164 -12.81 2.86 1.34
C ILE A 164 -13.80 3.98 1.08
N HIS A 165 -14.84 3.75 0.26
CA HIS A 165 -15.88 4.74 -0.02
C HIS A 165 -16.93 4.87 1.09
N ALA A 166 -16.98 3.92 2.03
CA ALA A 166 -17.94 3.93 3.13
C ALA A 166 -17.49 4.77 4.34
N ASP A 167 -16.20 5.16 4.38
CA ASP A 167 -15.56 5.97 5.44
C ASP A 167 -15.50 7.47 5.08
#